data_AF-A0AAD6IBX6-F1
#
_entry.id   AF-A0AAD6IBX6-F1
#
_cell.length_a   1.000
_cell.length_b   1.000
_cell.length_c   1.000
_cell.angle_alpha   90.00
_cell.angle_beta   90.00
_cell.angle_gamma   90.00
#
_symmetry.space_group_name_H-M   'P 1'
#
loop_
_entity.id
_entity.type
_entity.pdbx_description
1 polymer ?
#
loop_
_entity_poly.entity_id
_entity_poly.type
_entity_poly.pdbx_seq_one_letter_code
_entity_poly.pdbx_strand_id
1 'polypeptide(L)'
;MPEEQGRRFPHWHADSPFQECEDFIRALEKERKRVMGDEKHYYLDTLANHHDYQRRGAGSMLVKWGCDLADKDGVAAYVDASKEGAPLYQRRGFVDFSLPGSEVAAMARGKKTA
;
A
#
# COMPACT_ATOMS: atom_id res chain seq x y z
N MET A 1 8.21 -13.01 2.81
CA MET A 1 8.11 -12.43 1.45
C MET A 1 6.72 -12.65 0.87
N PRO A 2 6.28 -11.95 -0.20
CA PRO A 2 4.96 -12.17 -0.81
C PRO A 2 4.66 -13.64 -1.08
N GLU A 3 5.62 -14.39 -1.62
CA GLU A 3 5.49 -15.83 -1.91
C GLU A 3 5.44 -16.75 -0.68
N GLU A 4 5.81 -16.26 0.50
CA GLU A 4 5.70 -17.00 1.77
C GLU A 4 4.38 -16.73 2.49
N GLN A 5 3.60 -15.76 2.00
CA GLN A 5 2.33 -15.36 2.56
C GLN A 5 1.23 -16.24 1.96
N GLY A 6 0.30 -16.72 2.80
CA GLY A 6 -0.92 -17.34 2.32
C GLY A 6 -1.78 -16.34 1.54
N ARG A 7 -3.00 -16.74 1.18
CA ARG A 7 -3.95 -15.86 0.49
C ARG A 7 -4.15 -14.57 1.31
N ARG A 8 -3.99 -13.41 0.66
CA ARG A 8 -4.10 -12.09 1.31
C ARG A 8 -5.45 -11.88 1.97
N PHE A 9 -6.53 -12.29 1.30
CA PHE A 9 -7.89 -12.23 1.80
C PHE A 9 -8.47 -13.63 1.98
N PRO A 10 -9.42 -13.81 2.92
CA PRO A 10 -10.26 -15.00 2.95
C PRO A 10 -11.08 -15.11 1.67
N HIS A 11 -11.81 -16.21 1.52
CA HIS A 11 -12.72 -16.36 0.39
C HIS A 11 -13.73 -15.19 0.38
N TRP A 12 -13.88 -14.55 -0.78
CA TRP A 12 -14.88 -13.49 -1.00
C TRP A 12 -16.29 -14.00 -0.68
N HIS A 13 -17.15 -13.08 -0.24
CA HIS A 13 -18.56 -13.38 -0.05
C HIS A 13 -19.21 -13.77 -1.38
N ALA A 14 -20.23 -14.62 -1.37
CA ALA A 14 -20.89 -15.11 -2.59
C ALA A 14 -21.46 -13.97 -3.47
N ASP A 15 -21.88 -12.87 -2.84
CA ASP A 15 -22.40 -11.69 -3.53
C ASP A 15 -21.31 -10.74 -4.06
N SER A 16 -20.05 -11.00 -3.72
CA SER A 16 -18.93 -10.21 -4.25
C SER A 16 -18.65 -10.62 -5.70
N PRO A 17 -18.24 -9.69 -6.57
CA PRO A 17 -17.81 -10.02 -7.92
C PRO A 17 -16.47 -10.75 -7.87
N PHE A 18 -16.51 -12.06 -7.60
CA PHE A 18 -15.36 -12.88 -7.22
C PHE A 18 -14.16 -12.70 -8.16
N GLN A 19 -14.41 -12.81 -9.47
CA GLN A 19 -13.34 -12.75 -10.48
C GLN A 19 -12.69 -11.36 -10.51
N GLU A 20 -13.50 -10.30 -10.42
CA GLU A 20 -13.00 -8.92 -10.42
C GLU A 20 -12.18 -8.63 -9.15
N CYS A 21 -12.63 -9.11 -7.98
CA CYS A 21 -11.87 -9.00 -6.75
C CYS A 21 -10.53 -9.75 -6.84
N GLU A 22 -10.53 -10.99 -7.33
CA GLU A 22 -9.30 -11.77 -7.50
C GLU A 22 -8.34 -11.10 -8.49
N ASP A 23 -8.82 -10.64 -9.63
CA ASP A 23 -8.00 -9.99 -10.66
C ASP A 23 -7.40 -8.69 -10.14
N PHE A 24 -8.19 -7.91 -9.38
CA PHE A 24 -7.71 -6.69 -8.73
C PHE A 24 -6.61 -7.00 -7.72
N ILE A 25 -6.81 -7.95 -6.80
CA ILE A 25 -5.80 -8.29 -5.79
C ILE A 25 -4.54 -8.86 -6.42
N ARG A 26 -4.66 -9.71 -7.45
CA ARG A 26 -3.50 -10.23 -8.19
C ARG A 26 -2.71 -9.11 -8.87
N ALA A 27 -3.39 -8.10 -9.42
CA ALA A 27 -2.73 -6.94 -10.01
C ALA A 27 -1.91 -6.17 -8.96
N LEU A 28 -2.49 -5.90 -7.77
CA LEU A 28 -1.77 -5.24 -6.67
C LEU A 28 -0.55 -6.03 -6.21
N GLU A 29 -0.69 -7.35 -6.04
CA GLU A 29 0.43 -8.22 -5.65
C GLU A 29 1.56 -8.23 -6.69
N LYS A 30 1.21 -8.22 -7.99
CA LYS A 30 2.17 -8.13 -9.09
C LYS A 30 2.92 -6.80 -9.07
N GLU A 31 2.22 -5.68 -8.86
CA GLU A 31 2.85 -4.36 -8.78
C GLU A 31 3.76 -4.24 -7.56
N ARG A 32 3.33 -4.74 -6.39
CA ARG A 32 4.18 -4.81 -5.20
C ARG A 32 5.46 -5.60 -5.46
N LYS A 33 5.34 -6.78 -6.08
CA LYS A 33 6.51 -7.60 -6.42
C LYS A 33 7.42 -6.90 -7.42
N ARG A 34 6.87 -6.21 -8.42
CA ARG A 34 7.65 -5.44 -9.40
C ARG A 34 8.43 -4.29 -8.75
N VAL A 35 7.80 -3.55 -7.84
CA VAL A 35 8.41 -2.36 -7.22
C VAL A 35 9.38 -2.73 -6.11
N MET A 36 9.03 -3.70 -5.27
CA MET A 36 9.83 -4.04 -4.08
C MET A 36 10.82 -5.18 -4.32
N GLY A 37 10.56 -6.07 -5.29
CA GLY A 37 11.35 -7.29 -5.46
C GLY A 37 11.46 -8.06 -4.14
N ASP A 38 12.70 -8.38 -3.76
CA ASP A 38 13.04 -9.08 -2.50
C ASP A 38 13.33 -8.13 -1.33
N GLU A 39 13.14 -6.82 -1.51
CA GLU A 39 13.40 -5.85 -0.45
C GLU A 39 12.43 -6.05 0.72
N LYS A 40 12.95 -6.24 1.93
CA LYS A 40 12.10 -6.37 3.13
C LYS A 40 11.38 -5.05 3.44
N HIS A 41 10.06 -5.11 3.53
CA HIS A 41 9.22 -3.92 3.69
C HIS A 41 7.97 -4.19 4.51
N TYR A 42 7.41 -3.12 5.08
CA TYR A 42 6.02 -3.08 5.51
C TYR A 42 5.09 -2.76 4.36
N TYR A 43 3.92 -3.39 4.38
CA TYR A 43 2.86 -3.15 3.43
C TYR A 43 1.65 -2.55 4.15
N LEU A 44 1.25 -1.35 3.76
CA LEU A 44 0.01 -0.75 4.24
C LEU A 44 -1.15 -1.33 3.43
N ASP A 45 -1.80 -2.34 4.01
CA ASP A 45 -2.83 -3.13 3.34
C ASP A 45 -4.14 -2.36 3.09
N THR A 46 -4.64 -1.65 4.11
CA THR A 46 -5.86 -0.84 4.01
C THR A 46 -5.80 0.33 4.98
N LEU A 47 -6.15 1.51 4.48
CA LEU A 47 -6.34 2.71 5.29
C LEU A 47 -7.58 3.46 4.78
N ALA A 48 -8.57 3.62 5.65
CA ALA A 48 -9.79 4.34 5.33
C ALA A 48 -10.15 5.30 6.47
N ASN A 49 -10.76 6.42 6.10
CA ASN A 49 -11.39 7.34 7.05
C ASN A 49 -12.85 7.47 6.66
N HIS A 50 -13.74 7.44 7.65
CA HIS A 50 -15.15 7.76 7.45
C HIS A 50 -15.27 9.15 6.79
N HIS A 51 -16.16 9.27 5.79
CA HIS A 51 -16.25 10.43 4.91
C HIS A 51 -16.33 11.76 5.68
N ASP A 52 -17.17 11.82 6.71
CA ASP A 52 -17.37 13.03 7.55
C ASP A 52 -16.13 13.48 8.36
N TYR A 53 -15.14 12.60 8.50
CA TYR A 53 -13.92 12.80 9.28
C TYR A 53 -12.67 12.91 8.41
N GLN A 54 -12.81 12.90 7.08
CA GLN A 54 -11.69 13.10 6.15
C GLN A 54 -11.13 14.53 6.24
N ARG A 55 -9.89 14.71 5.76
CA ARG A 55 -9.17 16.00 5.72
C ARG A 55 -8.92 16.65 7.09
N ARG A 56 -9.02 15.88 8.18
CA ARG A 56 -8.71 16.31 9.56
C ARG A 56 -7.41 15.74 10.14
N GLY A 57 -6.60 15.08 9.31
CA GLY A 57 -5.26 14.61 9.69
C GLY A 57 -5.16 13.17 10.21
N ALA A 58 -6.27 12.47 10.48
CA ALA A 58 -6.26 11.10 11.00
C ALA A 58 -5.42 10.13 10.16
N GLY A 59 -5.64 10.09 8.84
CA GLY A 59 -4.83 9.27 7.93
C GLY A 59 -3.34 9.63 7.94
N SER A 60 -3.01 10.92 8.09
CA SER A 60 -1.61 11.38 8.15
C SER A 60 -0.91 10.95 9.43
N MET A 61 -1.64 10.90 10.55
CA MET A 61 -1.12 10.39 11.82
C MET A 61 -0.82 8.89 11.73
N LEU A 62 -1.74 8.10 11.17
CA LEU A 62 -1.57 6.66 11.02
C LEU A 62 -0.42 6.30 10.07
N VAL A 63 -0.34 6.96 8.91
CA VAL A 63 0.78 6.75 7.96
C VAL A 63 2.11 7.15 8.59
N LYS A 64 2.16 8.27 9.32
CA LYS A 64 3.39 8.69 10.01
C LYS A 64 3.83 7.63 11.01
N TRP A 65 2.93 7.13 11.86
CA TRP A 65 3.25 6.09 12.84
C TRP A 65 3.82 4.83 12.16
N GLY A 66 3.20 4.37 11.07
CA GLY A 66 3.70 3.22 10.31
C GLY A 66 5.08 3.46 9.68
N CYS A 67 5.34 4.68 9.19
CA CYS A 67 6.66 5.05 8.67
C CYS A 67 7.72 5.11 9.77
N ASP A 68 7.38 5.65 10.94
CA ASP A 68 8.30 5.71 12.09
C ASP A 68 8.66 4.28 12.55
N LEU A 69 7.70 3.36 12.51
CA LEU A 69 7.93 1.95 12.82
C LEU A 69 8.84 1.28 11.78
N ALA A 70 8.59 1.51 10.48
CA ALA A 70 9.45 1.00 9.41
C ALA A 70 10.89 1.53 9.53
N ASP A 71 11.06 2.81 9.85
CA ASP A 71 12.37 3.42 10.11
C ASP A 71 13.09 2.77 11.29
N LYS A 72 12.39 2.56 12.41
CA LYS A 72 12.92 1.90 13.61
C LYS A 72 13.41 0.48 13.31
N ASP A 73 12.65 -0.25 12.51
CA ASP A 73 12.94 -1.65 12.18
C ASP A 73 13.91 -1.80 10.99
N GLY A 74 14.35 -0.69 10.39
CA GLY A 74 15.30 -0.68 9.28
C GLY A 74 14.73 -1.30 7.99
N VAL A 75 13.41 -1.19 7.76
CA VAL A 75 12.72 -1.75 6.59
C VAL A 75 12.09 -0.66 5.72
N ALA A 76 11.88 -0.98 4.44
CA ALA A 76 11.17 -0.09 3.53
C ALA A 76 9.65 -0.12 3.79
N ALA A 77 8.87 0.71 3.08
CA ALA A 77 7.41 0.67 3.11
C ALA A 77 6.81 0.76 1.70
N TYR A 78 5.68 0.07 1.49
CA TYR A 78 4.94 0.04 0.23
C TYR A 78 3.44 0.25 0.46
N VAL A 79 2.77 0.89 -0.49
CA VAL A 79 1.31 1.07 -0.50
C VAL A 79 0.77 1.11 -1.93
N ASP A 80 -0.40 0.51 -2.11
CA ASP A 80 -1.25 0.69 -3.28
C ASP A 80 -2.21 1.86 -3.02
N ALA A 81 -1.90 3.02 -3.58
CA ALA A 81 -2.62 4.25 -3.31
C ALA A 81 -3.68 4.55 -4.38
N SER A 82 -4.87 4.97 -3.95
CA SER A 82 -5.79 5.64 -4.87
C SER A 82 -5.17 6.95 -5.36
N LYS A 83 -5.57 7.42 -6.55
CA LYS A 83 -5.13 8.72 -7.09
C LYS A 83 -5.40 9.88 -6.12
N GLU A 84 -6.53 9.84 -5.40
CA GLU A 84 -6.86 10.84 -4.36
C GLU A 84 -5.97 10.70 -3.10
N GLY A 85 -5.59 9.48 -2.75
CA GLY A 85 -4.75 9.19 -1.59
C GLY A 85 -3.26 9.45 -1.80
N ALA A 86 -2.77 9.38 -3.04
CA ALA A 86 -1.34 9.49 -3.37
C ALA A 86 -0.64 10.73 -2.73
N PRO A 87 -1.23 11.95 -2.75
CA PRO A 87 -0.62 13.11 -2.11
C PRO A 87 -0.37 12.96 -0.60
N LEU A 88 -1.15 12.13 0.11
CA LEU A 88 -0.91 11.85 1.52
C LEU A 88 0.44 11.13 1.71
N TYR A 89 0.69 10.12 0.89
CA TYR A 89 1.88 9.27 0.97
C TYR A 89 3.12 10.01 0.46
N GLN A 90 2.99 10.80 -0.60
CA GLN A 90 4.09 11.64 -1.12
C GLN A 90 4.68 12.56 -0.03
N ARG A 91 3.82 13.21 0.77
CA ARG A 91 4.26 14.06 1.90
C ARG A 91 5.02 13.30 2.99
N ARG A 92 4.99 11.95 2.99
CA ARG A 92 5.72 11.08 3.92
C ARG A 92 6.95 10.41 3.28
N GLY A 93 7.31 10.82 2.07
CA GLY A 93 8.51 10.34 1.37
C GLY A 93 8.27 9.11 0.49
N PHE A 94 7.01 8.76 0.20
CA PHE A 94 6.73 7.75 -0.81
C PHE A 94 6.89 8.35 -2.22
N VAL A 95 7.45 7.55 -3.12
CA VAL A 95 7.60 7.85 -4.54
C VAL A 95 6.67 6.93 -5.32
N ASP A 96 6.05 7.45 -6.38
CA ASP A 96 5.18 6.69 -7.27
C ASP A 96 6.01 5.97 -8.34
N PHE A 97 5.80 4.66 -8.46
CA PHE A 97 6.45 3.77 -9.42
C PHE A 97 5.45 3.14 -10.40
N SER A 98 4.21 3.61 -10.43
CA SER A 98 3.17 3.08 -11.33
C SER A 98 3.53 3.24 -12.80
N LEU A 99 3.02 2.32 -13.63
CA LEU A 99 3.19 2.37 -15.08
C LEU A 99 2.20 3.39 -15.68
N PRO A 100 2.50 3.96 -16.87
CA PRO A 100 1.55 4.81 -17.56
C PRO A 100 0.19 4.11 -17.75
N GLY A 101 -0.89 4.79 -17.35
CA GLY A 101 -2.26 4.25 -17.44
C GLY A 101 -2.69 3.38 -16.27
N SER A 102 -1.88 3.21 -15.22
CA SER A 102 -2.30 2.52 -14.00
C SER A 102 -3.41 3.29 -13.25
N GLU A 103 -4.43 2.57 -12.81
CA GLU A 103 -5.52 3.15 -11.99
C GLU A 103 -5.15 3.29 -10.51
N VAL A 104 -4.21 2.48 -10.04
CA VAL A 104 -3.69 2.48 -8.68
C VAL A 104 -2.21 2.88 -8.72
N ALA A 105 -1.82 3.83 -7.85
CA ALA A 105 -0.45 4.26 -7.73
C ALA A 105 0.33 3.28 -6.84
N ALA A 106 1.26 2.56 -7.44
CA ALA A 106 2.19 1.68 -6.75
C ALA A 106 3.30 2.52 -6.11
N MET A 107 3.19 2.81 -4.81
CA MET A 107 4.06 3.77 -4.14
C MET A 107 4.99 3.09 -3.13
N ALA A 108 6.27 3.48 -3.13
CA ALA A 108 7.26 2.94 -2.21
C ALA A 108 8.07 4.04 -1.52
N ARG A 109 8.46 3.77 -0.28
CA ARG A 109 9.38 4.58 0.52
C ARG A 109 10.56 3.70 0.91
N GLY A 110 11.76 4.09 0.49
CA GLY A 110 12.99 3.38 0.82
C GLY A 110 13.32 3.40 2.32
N LYS A 111 14.23 2.51 2.73
CA LYS A 111 14.84 2.53 4.06
C LYS A 111 15.58 3.84 4.26
N LYS A 112 15.49 4.43 5.46
CA LYS A 112 16.43 5.48 5.85
C LYS A 112 17.77 4.82 6.18
N THR A 113 18.82 5.21 5.47
CA THR A 113 20.20 4.94 5.90
C THR A 113 20.47 5.72 7.18
N ALA A 114 21.05 5.04 8.17
CA ALA A 114 21.53 5.64 9.41
C ALA A 114 22.71 6.59 9.15
#